data_AF-A0A1I5LQ94-F1
#
_entry.id   AF-A0A1I5LQ94-F1
#
_cell.length_a   1.000
_cell.length_b   1.000
_cell.length_c   1.000
_cell.angle_alpha   90.00
_cell.angle_beta   90.00
_cell.angle_gamma   90.00
#
_symmetry.space_group_name_H-M   'P 1'
#
loop_
_entity.id
_entity.type
_entity.pdbx_description
1 polymer ?
#
loop_
_entity_poly.entity_id
_entity_poly.type
_entity_poly.pdbx_seq_one_letter_code
_entity_poly.pdbx_strand_id
1 'polypeptide(L)'
;MLPQLPDNLYRILLAIGLFLIGYSFYQYQNINVTHRDVIKSNSNIDGIIDSVRFENKLQIILSNRSITNLLDRHKFGSPVSVDDSTFLEQTYNSVNNKNVKDSLLVYYIEYLQKSKTYAMLLSHYKREKKAAINEEEEFKTIKLAYYLMALFGSLSFILGYYGIYHEQAVKDKILVHQQKNLQPLATRCQSCGKVFSSMVKFGHEQDDSESKSFCNSCYQNGQFTEPDITFTEIEQRALVTVERTKKEKRLLSKLLRSLERWRPDAYSDQ
;
A
#
# COMPACT_ATOMS: atom_id res chain seq x y z
N MET A 1 16.61 17.14 -23.19
CA MET A 1 15.18 16.83 -23.45
C MET A 1 14.81 15.64 -22.59
N LEU A 2 14.06 15.86 -21.50
CA LEU A 2 13.52 14.75 -20.71
C LEU A 2 12.44 14.06 -21.56
N PRO A 3 12.43 12.72 -21.68
CA PRO A 3 11.42 12.01 -22.42
C PRO A 3 10.04 12.33 -21.83
N GLN A 4 9.08 12.65 -22.69
CA GLN A 4 7.69 12.85 -22.28
C GLN A 4 7.17 11.52 -21.73
N LEU A 5 7.16 11.38 -20.40
CA LEU A 5 6.52 10.25 -19.74
C LEU A 5 5.04 10.25 -20.12
N PRO A 6 4.43 9.09 -20.42
CA PRO A 6 3.02 9.04 -20.79
C PRO A 6 2.15 9.58 -19.65
N ASP A 7 1.20 10.46 -19.97
CA ASP A 7 0.33 11.17 -19.01
C ASP A 7 -0.42 10.26 -18.02
N ASN A 8 -0.57 8.97 -18.34
CA ASN A 8 -1.26 7.99 -17.51
C ASN A 8 -0.33 7.15 -16.61
N LEU A 9 1.00 7.29 -16.72
CA LEU A 9 1.94 6.41 -16.03
C LEU A 9 1.72 6.40 -14.51
N TYR A 10 1.64 7.59 -13.90
CA TYR A 10 1.51 7.72 -12.45
C TYR A 10 0.18 7.17 -11.90
N ARG A 11 -0.89 7.29 -12.70
CA ARG A 11 -2.21 6.71 -12.39
C ARG A 11 -2.19 5.19 -12.45
N ILE A 12 -1.50 4.63 -13.45
CA ILE A 12 -1.28 3.19 -13.58
C ILE A 12 -0.46 2.66 -12.40
N LEU A 13 0.62 3.35 -12.01
CA LEU A 13 1.45 3.00 -10.85
C LEU A 13 0.64 2.99 -9.54
N LEU A 14 -0.26 3.96 -9.33
CA LEU A 14 -1.16 3.97 -8.17
C LEU A 14 -2.09 2.76 -8.15
N ALA A 15 -2.73 2.44 -9.29
CA ALA A 15 -3.64 1.31 -9.40
C ALA A 15 -2.93 -0.02 -9.17
N ILE A 16 -1.75 -0.21 -9.77
CA ILE A 16 -0.90 -1.39 -9.54
C ILE A 16 -0.48 -1.49 -8.08
N GLY A 17 -0.06 -0.38 -7.47
CA GLY A 17 0.33 -0.33 -6.06
C GLY A 17 -0.79 -0.78 -5.13
N LEU A 18 -2.00 -0.24 -5.30
CA LEU A 18 -3.18 -0.64 -4.52
C LEU A 18 -3.55 -2.11 -4.72
N PHE A 19 -3.51 -2.60 -5.96
CA PHE A 19 -3.79 -3.99 -6.28
C PHE A 19 -2.81 -4.93 -5.59
N LEU A 20 -1.50 -4.65 -5.68
CA LEU A 20 -0.46 -5.47 -5.07
C LEU A 20 -0.60 -5.53 -3.55
N ILE A 21 -0.91 -4.41 -2.90
CA ILE A 21 -1.13 -4.36 -1.44
C ILE A 21 -2.34 -5.20 -1.06
N GLY A 22 -3.48 -5.01 -1.76
CA GLY A 22 -4.71 -5.74 -1.48
C GLY A 22 -4.56 -7.26 -1.71
N TYR A 23 -3.95 -7.64 -2.82
CA TYR A 23 -3.68 -9.04 -3.15
C TYR A 23 -2.73 -9.70 -2.12
N SER A 24 -1.66 -9.00 -1.74
CA SER A 24 -0.72 -9.49 -0.73
C SER A 24 -1.41 -9.70 0.62
N PHE A 25 -2.28 -8.77 1.03
CA PHE A 25 -3.05 -8.91 2.27
C PHE A 25 -4.03 -10.08 2.22
N TYR A 26 -4.75 -10.25 1.11
CA TYR A 26 -5.67 -11.37 0.93
C TYR A 26 -4.95 -12.72 1.04
N GLN A 27 -3.84 -12.87 0.30
CA GLN A 27 -3.06 -14.11 0.33
C GLN A 27 -2.43 -14.37 1.69
N TYR A 28 -1.93 -13.33 2.36
CA TYR A 28 -1.40 -13.42 3.72
C TYR A 28 -2.43 -13.99 4.70
N GLN A 29 -3.68 -13.51 4.65
CA GLN A 29 -4.75 -14.01 5.50
C GLN A 29 -5.05 -15.48 5.24
N ASN A 30 -5.20 -15.87 3.97
CA ASN A 30 -5.51 -17.23 3.59
C ASN A 30 -4.45 -18.23 4.11
N ILE A 31 -3.17 -17.89 3.91
CA ILE A 31 -2.04 -18.76 4.26
C ILE A 31 -1.85 -18.84 5.78
N ASN A 32 -2.12 -17.76 6.52
CA ASN A 32 -2.11 -17.81 7.99
C ASN A 32 -3.20 -18.71 8.58
N VAL A 33 -4.36 -18.83 7.92
CA VAL A 33 -5.41 -19.77 8.37
C VAL A 33 -4.91 -21.19 8.20
N THR A 34 -4.43 -21.55 7.01
CA THR A 34 -3.88 -22.90 6.73
C THR A 34 -2.75 -23.26 7.68
N HIS A 35 -1.80 -22.35 7.91
CA HIS A 35 -0.68 -22.61 8.81
C HIS A 35 -1.11 -22.80 10.28
N ARG A 36 -2.13 -22.09 10.74
CA ARG A 36 -2.69 -22.32 12.08
C ARG A 36 -3.31 -23.71 12.20
N ASP A 37 -4.00 -24.18 11.17
CA ASP A 37 -4.60 -25.51 11.16
C ASP A 37 -3.51 -26.60 11.19
N VAL A 38 -2.42 -26.42 10.44
CA VAL A 38 -1.25 -27.31 10.47
C VAL A 38 -0.60 -27.35 11.85
N ILE A 39 -0.33 -26.20 12.48
CA ILE A 39 0.22 -26.14 13.85
C ILE A 39 -0.69 -26.90 14.83
N LYS A 40 -2.00 -26.65 14.74
CA LYS A 40 -2.97 -27.31 15.63
C LYS A 40 -2.96 -28.82 15.43
N SER A 41 -2.96 -29.28 14.19
CA SER A 41 -2.84 -30.70 13.85
C SER A 41 -1.58 -31.32 14.45
N ASN A 42 -0.42 -30.68 14.27
CA ASN A 42 0.85 -31.15 14.81
C ASN A 42 0.84 -31.24 16.34
N SER A 43 0.27 -30.24 17.03
CA SER A 43 0.16 -30.25 18.48
C SER A 43 -0.72 -31.40 19.00
N ASN A 44 -1.78 -31.74 18.27
CA ASN A 44 -2.63 -32.88 18.61
C ASN A 44 -1.87 -34.21 18.44
N ILE A 45 -1.10 -34.34 17.35
CA ILE A 45 -0.29 -35.53 17.09
C ILE A 45 0.79 -35.70 18.17
N ASP A 46 1.46 -34.62 18.59
CA ASP A 46 2.43 -34.64 19.69
C ASP A 46 1.79 -35.19 20.98
N GLY A 47 0.58 -34.73 21.31
CA GLY A 47 -0.17 -35.23 22.47
C GLY A 47 -0.53 -36.72 22.39
N ILE A 48 -0.95 -37.20 21.21
CA ILE A 48 -1.23 -38.64 20.98
C ILE A 48 0.04 -39.47 21.13
N ILE A 49 1.17 -38.98 20.63
CA ILE A 49 2.43 -39.72 20.72
C ILE A 49 2.93 -39.80 22.16
N ASP A 50 2.73 -38.75 22.94
CA ASP A 50 3.08 -38.76 24.37
C ASP A 50 2.19 -39.72 25.17
N SER A 51 0.88 -39.80 24.87
CA SER A 51 0.00 -40.78 25.51
C SER A 51 0.39 -42.22 25.16
N VAL A 52 0.65 -42.51 23.88
CA VAL A 52 1.07 -43.84 23.42
C VAL A 52 2.46 -44.20 23.98
N ARG A 53 3.39 -43.24 24.12
CA ARG A 53 4.68 -43.45 24.79
C ARG A 53 4.47 -43.84 26.26
N PHE A 54 3.56 -43.16 26.95
CA PHE A 54 3.24 -43.47 28.34
C PHE A 54 2.63 -44.87 28.47
N GLU A 55 1.68 -45.22 27.60
CA GLU A 55 1.09 -46.57 27.55
C GLU A 55 2.17 -47.63 27.32
N ASN A 56 3.07 -47.45 26.36
CA ASN A 56 4.14 -48.41 26.10
C ASN A 56 5.05 -48.60 27.32
N LYS A 57 5.41 -47.52 28.04
CA LYS A 57 6.18 -47.60 29.30
C LYS A 57 5.42 -48.37 30.37
N LEU A 58 4.13 -48.10 30.53
CA LEU A 58 3.28 -48.79 31.50
C LEU A 58 3.19 -50.29 31.18
N GLN A 59 3.06 -50.65 29.90
CA GLN A 59 3.03 -52.04 29.45
C GLN A 59 4.33 -52.78 29.79
N ILE A 60 5.50 -52.17 29.57
CA ILE A 60 6.79 -52.75 29.99
C ILE A 60 6.80 -53.04 31.50
N ILE A 61 6.38 -52.07 32.32
CA ILE A 61 6.33 -52.23 33.78
C ILE A 61 5.37 -53.36 34.19
N LEU A 62 4.19 -53.44 33.57
CA LEU A 62 3.20 -54.49 33.84
C LEU A 62 3.68 -55.89 33.44
N SER A 63 4.32 -56.01 32.27
CA SER A 63 4.93 -57.25 31.80
C SER A 63 6.06 -57.70 32.73
N ASN A 64 6.96 -56.79 33.12
CA ASN A 64 8.03 -57.08 34.10
C ASN A 64 7.46 -57.57 35.42
N ARG A 65 6.42 -56.90 35.94
CA ARG A 65 5.76 -57.31 37.18
C ARG A 65 5.09 -58.68 37.06
N SER A 66 4.43 -58.97 35.95
CA SER A 66 3.78 -60.26 35.70
C SER A 66 4.79 -61.40 35.66
N ILE A 67 5.94 -61.19 35.00
CA ILE A 67 7.02 -62.16 34.92
C ILE A 67 7.66 -62.39 36.30
N THR A 68 7.99 -61.32 37.03
CA THR A 68 8.55 -61.43 38.39
C THR A 68 7.59 -62.19 39.32
N ASN A 69 6.29 -61.85 39.32
CA ASN A 69 5.29 -62.57 40.13
C ASN A 69 5.13 -64.05 39.74
N LEU A 70 5.32 -64.40 38.47
CA LEU A 70 5.27 -65.79 38.00
C LEU A 70 6.49 -66.57 38.51
N LEU A 71 7.67 -65.95 38.45
CA LEU A 71 8.94 -66.55 38.87
C LEU A 71 9.06 -66.68 40.39
N ASP A 72 8.65 -65.65 41.13
CA ASP A 72 8.62 -65.68 42.61
C ASP A 72 7.71 -66.80 43.14
N ARG A 73 6.51 -66.97 42.54
CA ARG A 73 5.57 -68.05 42.89
C ARG A 73 6.17 -69.44 42.70
N HIS A 74 7.16 -69.57 41.82
CA HIS A 74 7.85 -70.83 41.55
C HIS A 74 9.30 -70.85 42.07
N LYS A 75 9.67 -69.90 42.94
CA LYS A 75 10.99 -69.79 43.61
C LYS A 75 12.18 -69.57 42.66
N PHE A 76 11.95 -68.95 41.50
CA PHE A 76 13.00 -68.49 40.61
C PHE A 76 13.37 -67.05 40.98
N GLY A 77 14.43 -66.86 41.76
CA GLY A 77 14.83 -65.53 42.23
C GLY A 77 15.66 -64.78 41.20
N SER A 78 15.08 -63.79 40.52
CA SER A 78 15.79 -62.67 39.89
C SER A 78 14.81 -61.59 39.40
N PRO A 79 15.19 -60.30 39.45
CA PRO A 79 14.44 -59.24 38.79
C PRO A 79 14.53 -59.44 37.27
N VAL A 80 13.38 -59.49 36.59
CA VAL A 80 13.30 -59.78 35.16
C VAL A 80 12.83 -58.56 34.39
N SER A 81 13.55 -58.23 33.32
CA SER A 81 13.11 -57.25 32.33
C SER A 81 12.64 -57.95 31.06
N VAL A 82 11.43 -57.64 30.62
CA VAL A 82 10.79 -58.22 29.43
C VAL A 82 11.42 -57.73 28.13
N ASP A 83 12.13 -56.61 28.17
CA ASP A 83 12.83 -56.01 27.05
C ASP A 83 14.26 -56.54 26.88
N ASP A 84 14.77 -57.33 27.84
CA ASP A 84 16.04 -58.02 27.72
C ASP A 84 15.83 -59.43 27.15
N SER A 85 15.98 -59.55 25.83
CA SER A 85 15.82 -60.82 25.11
C SER A 85 16.80 -61.89 25.57
N THR A 86 18.01 -61.50 25.97
CA THR A 86 19.09 -62.42 26.38
C THR A 86 18.76 -63.03 27.74
N PHE A 87 18.32 -62.17 28.67
CA PHE A 87 17.91 -62.58 30.00
C PHE A 87 16.63 -63.44 29.98
N LEU A 88 15.67 -63.09 29.11
CA LEU A 88 14.45 -63.90 28.91
C LEU A 88 14.77 -65.29 28.36
N GLU A 89 15.70 -65.41 27.41
CA GLU A 89 16.14 -66.70 26.87
C GLU A 89 16.84 -67.56 27.93
N GLN A 90 17.70 -66.94 28.74
CA GLN A 90 18.34 -67.60 29.89
C GLN A 90 17.29 -68.07 30.93
N THR A 91 16.29 -67.25 31.21
CA THR A 91 15.20 -67.57 32.14
C THR A 91 14.30 -68.68 31.59
N TYR A 92 13.97 -68.64 30.30
CA TYR A 92 13.18 -69.67 29.63
C TYR A 92 13.88 -71.04 29.66
N ASN A 93 15.20 -71.05 29.53
CA ASN A 93 16.01 -72.27 29.57
C ASN A 93 16.19 -72.83 30.99
N SER A 94 16.19 -71.98 32.03
CA SER A 94 16.36 -72.40 33.42
C SER A 94 15.08 -72.95 34.07
N VAL A 95 13.91 -72.61 33.54
CA VAL A 95 12.61 -73.09 34.04
C VAL A 95 12.29 -74.48 33.49
N ASN A 96 12.19 -75.52 34.31
CA ASN A 96 11.82 -76.88 33.85
C ASN A 96 10.30 -77.12 33.74
N ASN A 97 9.46 -76.23 34.30
CA ASN A 97 8.01 -76.41 34.30
C ASN A 97 7.37 -75.87 33.00
N LYS A 98 6.73 -76.76 32.23
CA LYS A 98 6.08 -76.43 30.94
C LYS A 98 5.06 -75.30 31.05
N ASN A 99 4.20 -75.31 32.06
CA ASN A 99 3.16 -74.28 32.22
C ASN A 99 3.75 -72.90 32.47
N VAL A 100 4.89 -72.85 33.17
CA VAL A 100 5.62 -71.60 33.45
C VAL A 100 6.30 -71.10 32.17
N LYS A 101 6.91 -72.00 31.38
CA LYS A 101 7.47 -71.66 30.06
C LYS A 101 6.41 -71.07 29.12
N ASP A 102 5.25 -71.72 29.03
CA ASP A 102 4.15 -71.27 28.17
C ASP A 102 3.66 -69.88 28.60
N SER A 103 3.52 -69.64 29.92
CA SER A 103 3.12 -68.34 30.45
C SER A 103 4.15 -67.24 30.21
N LEU A 104 5.45 -67.55 30.37
CA LEU A 104 6.55 -66.63 30.05
C LEU A 104 6.54 -66.23 28.57
N LEU A 105 6.33 -67.21 27.69
CA LEU A 105 6.25 -66.99 26.24
C LEU A 105 5.08 -66.07 25.89
N VAL A 106 3.91 -66.25 26.51
CA VAL A 106 2.74 -65.39 26.30
C VAL A 106 3.05 -63.94 26.69
N TYR A 107 3.59 -63.71 27.90
CA TYR A 107 3.93 -62.35 28.35
C TYR A 107 4.98 -61.68 27.45
N TYR A 108 5.94 -62.46 26.95
CA TYR A 108 6.95 -61.95 26.03
C TYR A 108 6.37 -61.60 24.66
N ILE A 109 5.52 -62.46 24.09
CA ILE A 109 4.86 -62.21 22.80
C ILE A 109 3.95 -60.97 22.88
N GLU A 110 3.16 -60.83 23.95
CA GLU A 110 2.31 -59.66 24.18
C GLU A 110 3.12 -58.36 24.25
N TYR A 111 4.24 -58.38 24.97
CA TYR A 111 5.19 -57.26 25.02
C TYR A 111 5.75 -56.93 23.63
N LEU A 112 6.26 -57.93 22.90
CA LEU A 112 6.85 -57.75 21.57
C LEU A 112 5.84 -57.14 20.58
N GLN A 113 4.60 -57.64 20.59
CA GLN A 113 3.55 -57.13 19.72
C GLN A 113 3.28 -55.64 19.97
N LYS A 114 3.13 -55.23 21.24
CA LYS A 114 2.88 -53.83 21.61
C LYS A 114 4.10 -52.93 21.37
N SER A 115 5.30 -53.42 21.64
CA SER A 115 6.54 -52.68 21.37
C SER A 115 6.71 -52.41 19.87
N LYS A 116 6.38 -53.39 19.02
CA LYS A 116 6.43 -53.24 17.57
C LYS A 116 5.38 -52.28 17.03
N THR A 117 4.13 -52.32 17.54
CA THR A 117 3.10 -51.35 17.14
C THR A 117 3.48 -49.93 17.54
N TYR A 118 4.03 -49.75 18.74
CA TYR A 118 4.59 -48.47 19.19
C TYR A 118 5.71 -47.97 18.27
N ALA A 119 6.68 -48.83 17.94
CA ALA A 119 7.79 -48.48 17.06
C ALA A 119 7.32 -48.07 15.65
N MET A 120 6.31 -48.78 15.11
CA MET A 120 5.70 -48.42 13.84
C MET A 120 5.04 -47.04 13.93
N LEU A 121 4.19 -46.79 14.93
CA LEU A 121 3.53 -45.51 15.14
C LEU A 121 4.54 -44.35 15.29
N LEU A 122 5.61 -44.57 16.06
CA LEU A 122 6.69 -43.60 16.22
C LEU A 122 7.40 -43.31 14.88
N SER A 123 7.57 -44.30 14.01
CA SER A 123 8.14 -44.09 12.69
C SER A 123 7.24 -43.25 11.78
N HIS A 124 5.91 -43.45 11.84
CA HIS A 124 4.94 -42.62 11.12
C HIS A 124 4.98 -41.19 11.63
N TYR A 125 4.93 -40.99 12.94
CA TYR A 125 5.04 -39.68 13.57
C TYR A 125 6.31 -38.92 13.16
N LYS A 126 7.48 -39.58 13.16
CA LYS A 126 8.73 -38.94 12.74
C LYS A 126 8.68 -38.45 11.29
N ARG A 127 7.99 -39.18 10.40
CA ARG A 127 7.79 -38.75 9.01
C ARG A 127 6.87 -37.55 8.91
N GLU A 128 5.71 -37.61 9.57
CA GLU A 128 4.74 -36.49 9.62
C GLU A 128 5.38 -35.23 10.20
N LYS A 129 6.12 -35.36 11.31
CA LYS A 129 6.82 -34.24 11.95
C LYS A 129 7.87 -33.62 11.04
N LYS A 130 8.57 -34.43 10.24
CA LYS A 130 9.53 -33.92 9.26
C LYS A 130 8.82 -33.16 8.14
N ALA A 131 7.69 -33.68 7.65
CA ALA A 131 6.88 -32.99 6.64
C ALA A 131 6.37 -31.64 7.17
N ALA A 132 5.86 -31.61 8.40
CA ALA A 132 5.44 -30.39 9.08
C ALA A 132 6.54 -29.33 9.20
N ILE A 133 7.78 -29.73 9.53
CA ILE A 133 8.91 -28.80 9.60
C ILE A 133 9.19 -28.18 8.22
N ASN A 134 9.16 -29.00 7.18
CA ASN A 134 9.34 -28.51 5.81
C ASN A 134 8.21 -27.54 5.41
N GLU A 135 6.95 -27.86 5.72
CA GLU A 135 5.81 -26.97 5.49
C GLU A 135 5.96 -25.63 6.24
N GLU A 136 6.51 -25.64 7.46
CA GLU A 136 6.78 -24.41 8.22
C GLU A 136 7.85 -23.53 7.54
N GLU A 137 8.90 -24.13 6.97
CA GLU A 137 9.93 -23.42 6.21
C GLU A 137 9.37 -22.84 4.89
N GLU A 138 8.56 -23.62 4.18
CA GLU A 138 7.86 -23.14 2.98
C GLU A 138 6.93 -21.98 3.32
N PHE A 139 6.15 -22.09 4.39
CA PHE A 139 5.29 -21.02 4.89
C PHE A 139 6.07 -19.74 5.17
N LYS A 140 7.22 -19.81 5.85
CA LYS A 140 8.08 -18.64 6.11
C LYS A 140 8.55 -17.98 4.82
N THR A 141 8.94 -18.79 3.84
CA THR A 141 9.42 -18.32 2.53
C THR A 141 8.31 -17.62 1.76
N ILE A 142 7.13 -18.22 1.72
CA ILE A 142 5.95 -17.68 1.06
C ILE A 142 5.49 -16.38 1.75
N LYS A 143 5.49 -16.35 3.09
CA LYS A 143 5.15 -15.17 3.87
C LYS A 143 6.09 -14.00 3.57
N LEU A 144 7.40 -14.26 3.48
CA LEU A 144 8.39 -13.25 3.10
C LEU A 144 8.11 -12.70 1.69
N ALA A 145 7.76 -13.56 0.73
CA ALA A 145 7.42 -13.13 -0.62
C ALA A 145 6.23 -12.15 -0.65
N TYR A 146 5.16 -12.42 0.11
CA TYR A 146 4.02 -11.49 0.19
C TYR A 146 4.35 -10.18 0.91
N TYR A 147 5.23 -10.19 1.90
CA TYR A 147 5.72 -8.94 2.50
C TYR A 147 6.52 -8.09 1.50
N LEU A 148 7.40 -8.73 0.72
CA LEU A 148 8.14 -8.04 -0.33
C LEU A 148 7.19 -7.48 -1.40
N MET A 149 6.17 -8.25 -1.81
CA MET A 149 5.15 -7.81 -2.76
C MET A 149 4.37 -6.59 -2.23
N ALA A 150 3.99 -6.59 -0.95
CA ALA A 150 3.33 -5.46 -0.31
C ALA A 150 4.25 -4.22 -0.24
N LEU A 151 5.55 -4.42 -0.01
CA LEU A 151 6.55 -3.34 -0.01
C LEU A 151 6.71 -2.74 -1.41
N PHE A 152 6.84 -3.56 -2.45
CA PHE A 152 6.87 -3.11 -3.84
C PHE A 152 5.58 -2.38 -4.25
N GLY A 153 4.42 -2.87 -3.79
CA GLY A 153 3.14 -2.21 -3.97
C GLY A 153 3.11 -0.82 -3.31
N SER A 154 3.63 -0.71 -2.09
CA SER A 154 3.71 0.54 -1.34
C SER A 154 4.65 1.55 -2.00
N LEU A 155 5.82 1.11 -2.48
CA LEU A 155 6.75 1.97 -3.23
C LEU A 155 6.12 2.46 -4.54
N SER A 156 5.46 1.58 -5.29
CA SER A 156 4.77 1.93 -6.53
C SER A 156 3.65 2.94 -6.29
N PHE A 157 2.90 2.77 -5.20
CA PHE A 157 1.86 3.70 -4.76
C PHE A 157 2.44 5.09 -4.43
N ILE A 158 3.53 5.14 -3.65
CA ILE A 158 4.19 6.39 -3.26
C ILE A 158 4.74 7.13 -4.49
N LEU A 159 5.40 6.41 -5.40
CA LEU A 159 5.94 6.99 -6.65
C LEU A 159 4.82 7.52 -7.55
N GLY A 160 3.72 6.77 -7.68
CA GLY A 160 2.54 7.21 -8.42
C GLY A 160 1.91 8.47 -7.80
N TYR A 161 1.75 8.48 -6.46
CA TYR A 161 1.24 9.64 -5.73
C TYR A 161 2.12 10.88 -5.90
N TYR A 162 3.44 10.72 -5.74
CA TYR A 162 4.41 11.80 -5.91
C TYR A 162 4.41 12.35 -7.35
N GLY A 163 4.31 11.46 -8.34
CA GLY A 163 4.24 11.86 -9.75
C GLY A 163 3.02 12.72 -10.06
N ILE A 164 1.83 12.33 -9.57
CA ILE A 164 0.61 13.15 -9.72
C ILE A 164 0.76 14.50 -9.02
N TYR A 165 1.30 14.52 -7.80
CA TYR A 165 1.54 15.76 -7.07
C TYR A 165 2.49 16.72 -7.82
N HIS A 166 3.59 16.18 -8.37
CA HIS A 166 4.54 16.97 -9.14
C HIS A 166 3.94 17.49 -10.44
N GLU A 167 3.21 16.65 -11.17
CA GLU A 167 2.51 17.05 -12.39
C GLU A 167 1.50 18.18 -12.12
N GLN A 168 0.74 18.07 -11.02
CA GLN A 168 -0.17 19.11 -10.59
C GLN A 168 0.56 20.41 -10.25
N ALA A 169 1.68 20.34 -9.51
CA ALA A 169 2.47 21.52 -9.16
C ALA A 169 3.05 22.24 -10.40
N VAL A 170 3.43 21.49 -11.45
CA VAL A 170 3.87 22.08 -12.72
C VAL A 170 2.70 22.71 -13.46
N LYS A 171 1.55 22.03 -13.55
CA LYS A 171 0.32 22.56 -14.17
C LYS A 171 -0.12 23.85 -13.48
N ASP A 172 -0.12 23.89 -12.15
CA ASP A 172 -0.51 25.06 -11.38
C ASP A 172 0.44 26.25 -11.65
N LYS A 173 1.76 26.01 -11.74
CA LYS A 173 2.73 27.06 -12.13
C LYS A 173 2.47 27.58 -13.54
N ILE A 174 2.22 26.68 -14.50
CA ILE A 174 1.90 27.06 -15.89
C ILE A 174 0.62 27.90 -15.92
N LEU A 175 -0.42 27.50 -15.20
CA LEU A 175 -1.69 28.22 -15.11
C LEU A 175 -1.50 29.63 -14.53
N VAL A 176 -0.69 29.79 -13.47
CA VAL A 176 -0.38 31.11 -12.91
C VAL A 176 0.37 32.00 -13.90
N HIS A 177 1.35 31.45 -14.64
CA HIS A 177 2.06 32.20 -15.67
C HIS A 177 1.13 32.61 -16.83
N GLN A 178 0.25 31.71 -17.28
CA GLN A 178 -0.74 32.02 -18.30
C GLN A 178 -1.71 33.11 -17.83
N GLN A 179 -2.22 33.01 -16.59
CA GLN A 179 -3.11 34.00 -16.01
C GLN A 179 -2.46 35.38 -15.89
N LYS A 180 -1.15 35.45 -15.57
CA LYS A 180 -0.42 36.72 -15.51
C LYS A 180 -0.29 37.41 -16.87
N ASN A 181 -0.25 36.64 -17.97
CA ASN A 181 -0.19 37.17 -19.34
C ASN A 181 -1.57 37.58 -19.88
N LEU A 182 -2.65 37.04 -19.30
CA LEU A 182 -4.01 37.54 -19.46
C LEU A 182 -4.19 38.81 -18.63
N GLN A 183 -3.64 39.93 -19.10
CA GLN A 183 -3.99 41.25 -18.55
C GLN A 183 -5.51 41.45 -18.69
N PRO A 184 -6.22 41.83 -17.61
CA PRO A 184 -7.65 42.06 -17.69
C PRO A 184 -7.92 43.22 -18.65
N LEU A 185 -8.80 43.01 -19.63
CA LEU A 185 -9.25 44.09 -20.51
C LEU A 185 -9.83 45.21 -19.64
N ALA A 186 -9.37 46.44 -19.87
CA ALA A 186 -9.82 47.57 -19.08
C ALA A 186 -11.35 47.71 -19.21
N THR A 187 -12.07 47.94 -18.11
CA THR A 187 -13.53 48.14 -18.15
C THR A 187 -13.92 49.44 -18.87
N ARG A 188 -12.99 50.38 -19.00
CA ARG A 188 -13.15 51.67 -19.68
C ARG A 188 -11.87 52.06 -20.42
N CYS A 189 -12.03 52.85 -21.47
CA CYS A 189 -10.91 53.40 -22.22
C CYS A 189 -10.05 54.29 -21.33
N GLN A 190 -8.75 54.01 -21.27
CA GLN A 190 -7.74 54.74 -20.49
C GLN A 190 -7.28 56.06 -21.15
N SER A 191 -7.97 56.52 -22.20
CA SER A 191 -7.77 57.85 -22.80
C SER A 191 -9.01 58.73 -22.68
N CYS A 192 -10.19 58.27 -23.12
CA CYS A 192 -11.41 59.09 -23.11
C CYS A 192 -12.40 58.75 -21.97
N GLY A 193 -12.15 57.69 -21.20
CA GLY A 193 -12.99 57.29 -20.07
C GLY A 193 -14.32 56.59 -20.42
N LYS A 194 -14.64 56.44 -21.71
CA LYS A 194 -15.83 55.69 -22.18
C LYS A 194 -15.77 54.24 -21.73
N VAL A 195 -16.88 53.70 -21.26
CA VAL A 195 -17.03 52.29 -20.88
C VAL A 195 -17.15 51.46 -22.16
N PHE A 196 -16.42 50.34 -22.24
CA PHE A 196 -16.52 49.45 -23.39
C PHE A 196 -17.92 48.83 -23.45
N SER A 197 -18.48 48.74 -24.65
CA SER A 197 -19.84 48.25 -24.91
C SER A 197 -19.94 47.81 -26.38
N SER A 198 -21.09 47.30 -26.82
CA SER A 198 -21.32 46.99 -28.24
C SER A 198 -21.07 48.17 -29.18
N MET A 199 -21.23 49.41 -28.69
CA MET A 199 -20.98 50.65 -29.42
C MET A 199 -19.55 51.18 -29.28
N VAL A 200 -18.81 50.79 -28.23
CA VAL A 200 -17.45 51.25 -27.93
C VAL A 200 -16.54 50.04 -27.90
N LYS A 201 -15.88 49.77 -29.02
CA LYS A 201 -14.98 48.63 -29.22
C LYS A 201 -13.54 48.97 -28.86
N PHE A 202 -12.73 47.95 -28.62
CA PHE A 202 -11.29 48.08 -28.43
C PHE A 202 -10.61 48.62 -29.70
N GLY A 203 -9.51 49.36 -29.52
CA GLY A 203 -8.64 49.78 -30.61
C GLY A 203 -7.81 48.62 -31.15
N HIS A 204 -6.92 48.88 -32.11
CA HIS A 204 -6.02 47.85 -32.64
C HIS A 204 -4.57 48.30 -32.49
N GLU A 205 -3.73 47.35 -32.10
CA GLU A 205 -2.27 47.46 -32.08
C GLU A 205 -1.69 47.33 -33.51
N GLN A 206 -0.39 47.51 -33.68
CA GLN A 206 0.26 47.42 -35.00
C GLN A 206 0.20 46.01 -35.62
N ASP A 207 0.07 44.98 -34.79
CA ASP A 207 -0.05 43.56 -35.20
C ASP A 207 -1.52 43.11 -35.40
N ASP A 208 -2.45 44.07 -35.50
CA ASP A 208 -3.90 43.87 -35.66
C ASP A 208 -4.59 43.21 -34.44
N SER A 209 -3.88 43.06 -33.32
CA SER A 209 -4.49 42.60 -32.06
C SER A 209 -5.31 43.72 -31.38
N GLU A 210 -6.36 43.34 -30.64
CA GLU A 210 -7.16 44.33 -29.89
C GLU A 210 -6.36 44.99 -28.77
N SER A 211 -6.44 46.31 -28.67
CA SER A 211 -5.83 47.07 -27.59
C SER A 211 -6.52 46.77 -26.27
N LYS A 212 -5.75 46.50 -25.22
CA LYS A 212 -6.28 46.09 -23.90
C LYS A 212 -6.84 47.24 -23.08
N SER A 213 -6.46 48.47 -23.41
CA SER A 213 -6.72 49.68 -22.60
C SER A 213 -7.45 50.79 -23.34
N PHE A 214 -7.43 50.82 -24.68
CA PHE A 214 -7.92 51.94 -25.47
C PHE A 214 -9.05 51.54 -26.43
N CYS A 215 -9.97 52.47 -26.72
CA CYS A 215 -11.04 52.23 -27.68
C CYS A 215 -10.64 52.64 -29.10
N ASN A 216 -11.36 52.08 -30.07
CA ASN A 216 -11.12 52.33 -31.50
C ASN A 216 -11.16 53.80 -31.92
N SER A 217 -11.85 54.68 -31.19
CA SER A 217 -11.84 56.11 -31.48
C SER A 217 -10.60 56.85 -30.99
N CYS A 218 -9.90 56.29 -29.99
CA CYS A 218 -8.73 56.93 -29.38
C CYS A 218 -7.41 56.33 -29.85
N TYR A 219 -7.40 55.07 -30.27
CA TYR A 219 -6.18 54.34 -30.59
C TYR A 219 -6.42 53.35 -31.74
N GLN A 220 -5.60 53.44 -32.79
CA GLN A 220 -5.67 52.59 -33.99
C GLN A 220 -4.26 52.38 -34.56
N ASN A 221 -4.01 51.19 -35.11
CA ASN A 221 -2.74 50.82 -35.76
C ASN A 221 -1.50 51.11 -34.87
N GLY A 222 -1.62 50.89 -33.56
CA GLY A 222 -0.51 51.13 -32.62
C GLY A 222 -0.25 52.62 -32.30
N GLN A 223 -1.14 53.55 -32.70
CA GLN A 223 -0.96 54.99 -32.45
C GLN A 223 -2.26 55.66 -31.96
N PHE A 224 -2.12 56.72 -31.17
CA PHE A 224 -3.26 57.56 -30.82
C PHE A 224 -3.77 58.32 -32.05
N THR A 225 -5.09 58.29 -32.27
CA THR A 225 -5.73 58.98 -33.40
C THR A 225 -5.56 60.50 -33.34
N GLU A 226 -5.44 61.05 -32.13
CA GLU A 226 -5.16 62.45 -31.85
C GLU A 226 -4.02 62.51 -30.82
N PRO A 227 -2.74 62.47 -31.21
CA PRO A 227 -1.61 62.42 -30.27
C PRO A 227 -1.46 63.73 -29.48
N ASP A 228 -1.70 64.87 -30.14
CA ASP A 228 -1.48 66.22 -29.59
C ASP A 228 -2.66 66.76 -28.75
N ILE A 229 -3.74 65.98 -28.62
CA ILE A 229 -4.91 66.43 -27.85
C ILE A 229 -4.53 66.63 -26.38
N THR A 230 -4.92 67.77 -25.85
CA THR A 230 -4.66 68.17 -24.47
C THR A 230 -5.71 67.58 -23.53
N PHE A 231 -5.36 67.44 -22.25
CA PHE A 231 -6.30 67.02 -21.21
C PHE A 231 -7.56 67.91 -21.19
N THR A 232 -7.38 69.22 -21.36
CA THR A 232 -8.48 70.21 -21.37
C THR A 232 -9.46 69.98 -22.51
N GLU A 233 -8.98 69.58 -23.69
CA GLU A 233 -9.83 69.30 -24.85
C GLU A 233 -10.62 68.00 -24.68
N ILE A 234 -9.98 66.94 -24.16
CA ILE A 234 -10.67 65.68 -23.82
C ILE A 234 -11.72 65.89 -22.72
N GLU A 235 -11.38 66.67 -21.69
CA GLU A 235 -12.30 67.03 -20.62
C GLU A 235 -13.52 67.77 -21.18
N GLN A 236 -13.32 68.78 -22.02
CA GLN A 236 -14.41 69.49 -22.69
C GLN A 236 -15.27 68.57 -23.54
N ARG A 237 -14.66 67.72 -24.38
CA ARG A 237 -15.39 66.78 -25.24
C ARG A 237 -16.23 65.79 -24.43
N ALA A 238 -15.67 65.26 -23.35
CA ALA A 238 -16.38 64.37 -22.45
C ALA A 238 -17.56 65.06 -21.75
N LEU A 239 -17.41 66.32 -21.37
CA LEU A 239 -18.42 67.13 -20.67
C LEU A 239 -19.56 67.62 -21.58
N VAL A 240 -19.30 67.87 -22.86
CA VAL A 240 -20.29 68.39 -23.83
C VAL A 240 -21.21 67.29 -24.37
N THR A 241 -20.76 66.03 -24.37
CA THR A 241 -21.50 64.91 -24.98
C THR A 241 -22.85 64.60 -24.33
N VAL A 242 -23.07 64.99 -23.05
CA VAL A 242 -24.33 64.75 -22.31
C VAL A 242 -24.55 65.91 -21.33
N GLU A 243 -25.78 66.40 -21.19
CA GLU A 243 -26.15 67.35 -20.12
C GLU A 243 -25.87 66.72 -18.75
N ARG A 244 -25.01 67.37 -17.96
CA ARG A 244 -24.55 66.87 -16.66
C ARG A 244 -24.61 67.94 -15.60
N THR A 245 -24.94 67.53 -14.38
CA THR A 245 -24.90 68.40 -13.20
C THR A 245 -23.46 68.81 -12.84
N LYS A 246 -23.30 69.91 -12.10
CA LYS A 246 -21.98 70.40 -11.64
C LYS A 246 -21.19 69.34 -10.85
N LYS A 247 -21.88 68.45 -10.14
CA LYS A 247 -21.27 67.35 -9.36
C LYS A 247 -20.73 66.25 -10.27
N GLU A 248 -21.49 65.84 -11.28
CA GLU A 248 -21.07 64.82 -12.26
C GLU A 248 -19.90 65.30 -13.11
N LYS A 249 -19.90 66.57 -13.52
CA LYS A 249 -18.77 67.18 -14.23
C LYS A 249 -17.47 67.11 -13.42
N ARG A 250 -17.53 67.38 -12.11
CA ARG A 250 -16.38 67.26 -11.19
C ARG A 250 -15.91 65.81 -11.02
N LEU A 251 -16.82 64.84 -10.93
CA LEU A 251 -16.47 63.43 -10.81
C LEU A 251 -15.82 62.91 -12.11
N LEU A 252 -16.37 63.29 -13.26
CA LEU A 252 -15.83 62.92 -14.56
C LEU A 252 -14.42 63.50 -14.76
N SER A 253 -14.21 64.77 -14.40
CA SER A 253 -12.88 65.41 -14.42
C SER A 253 -11.86 64.63 -13.59
N LYS A 254 -12.22 64.25 -12.35
CA LYS A 254 -11.35 63.44 -11.48
C LYS A 254 -11.06 62.07 -12.08
N LEU A 255 -12.06 61.43 -12.67
CA LEU A 255 -11.91 60.13 -13.33
C LEU A 255 -10.96 60.24 -14.53
N LEU A 256 -11.14 61.24 -15.40
CA LEU A 256 -10.29 61.47 -16.57
C LEU A 256 -8.83 61.70 -16.16
N ARG A 257 -8.57 62.48 -15.10
CA ARG A 257 -7.20 62.69 -14.57
C ARG A 257 -6.53 61.41 -14.06
N SER A 258 -7.32 60.44 -13.62
CA SER A 258 -6.79 59.17 -13.10
C SER A 258 -6.47 58.13 -14.18
N LEU A 259 -6.88 58.38 -15.44
CA LEU A 259 -6.64 57.48 -16.56
C LEU A 259 -5.17 57.48 -16.98
N GLU A 260 -4.72 56.35 -17.52
CA GLU A 260 -3.32 56.09 -17.89
C GLU A 260 -2.71 57.19 -18.78
N ARG A 261 -3.42 57.67 -19.80
CA ARG A 261 -2.92 58.71 -20.71
C ARG A 261 -2.62 60.05 -20.04
N TRP A 262 -3.31 60.37 -18.95
CA TRP A 262 -3.28 61.69 -18.32
C TRP A 262 -2.61 61.70 -16.95
N ARG A 263 -2.15 60.54 -16.48
CA ARG A 263 -1.46 60.43 -15.21
C ARG A 263 -0.03 60.98 -15.35
N PRO A 264 0.43 61.87 -14.45
CA PRO A 264 1.78 62.43 -14.52
C PRO A 264 2.90 61.38 -14.45
N ASP A 265 2.62 60.24 -13.81
CA ASP A 265 3.58 59.20 -13.44
C ASP A 265 3.58 58.00 -14.42
N ALA A 266 2.77 58.03 -15.50
CA ALA A 266 2.65 56.90 -16.42
C ALA A 266 3.84 56.75 -17.41
N TYR A 267 4.68 57.79 -17.55
CA TYR A 267 5.80 57.83 -18.50
C TYR A 267 7.10 58.41 -17.90
N SER A 268 7.23 58.47 -16.57
CA SER A 268 8.41 59.05 -15.90
C SER A 268 9.65 58.16 -15.85
N ASP A 269 9.65 57.01 -16.53
CA ASP A 269 10.79 56.08 -16.64
C ASP A 269 11.24 55.88 -18.11
N GLN A 270 11.35 56.97 -18.89
CA GLN A 270 12.10 56.98 -20.16
C GLN A 270 13.34 57.86 -20.04
#